data_AF-A0A0W0YVK8-F1
#
_entry.id   AF-A0A0W0YVK8-F1
#
_cell.length_a   1.000
_cell.length_b   1.000
_cell.length_c   1.000
_cell.angle_alpha   90.00
_cell.angle_beta   90.00
_cell.angle_gamma   90.00
#
_symmetry.space_group_name_H-M   'P 1'
#
loop_
_entity.id
_entity.type
_entity.pdbx_description
1 polymer ?
#
loop_
_entity_poly.entity_id
_entity_poly.type
_entity_poly.pdbx_seq_one_letter_code
_entity_poly.pdbx_strand_id
1 'polypeptide(L)'
;MFITRYDLLFIGGFLMLFQLSAHSHGLIEKPMSREYFCGKTTQPHHIEPGNKLPYEECRPILTKEDGSYNNEVYQFMSVLSHTRGYYQNANLPQHVCGFDSETFKGKASPWDAAIDWPTNKGMNNAQEFVWDVSYGPHFSDTEHFRYWITKSDYQFNKNEPLKWSDFETEPFCEYGWDDKNPSQDKNTIWADKANNKFHMTCNVPERTGHHVIYAEWGRDQSTNERFHSCIDVAN
;
A
#
# COMPACT_ATOMS: atom_id res chain seq x y z
N MET A 1 -52.11 -38.57 11.21
CA MET A 1 -50.92 -37.75 11.51
C MET A 1 -50.45 -37.20 10.17
N PHE A 2 -50.94 -36.01 9.82
CA PHE A 2 -50.70 -35.40 8.51
C PHE A 2 -49.46 -34.52 8.61
N ILE A 3 -48.37 -34.94 7.97
CA ILE A 3 -47.22 -34.08 7.74
C ILE A 3 -47.66 -33.07 6.69
N THR A 4 -47.76 -31.80 7.07
CA THR A 4 -48.15 -30.75 6.13
C THR A 4 -46.90 -30.23 5.41
N ARG A 5 -47.08 -29.81 4.16
CA ARG A 5 -46.03 -29.30 3.24
C ARG A 5 -45.23 -28.09 3.78
N TYR A 6 -45.59 -27.55 4.94
CA TYR A 6 -44.92 -26.45 5.61
C TYR A 6 -43.73 -26.88 6.48
N ASP A 7 -43.60 -28.18 6.80
CA ASP A 7 -42.51 -28.69 7.63
C ASP A 7 -41.19 -28.91 6.86
N LEU A 8 -41.21 -28.76 5.53
CA LEU A 8 -40.01 -28.83 4.66
C LEU A 8 -39.37 -27.47 4.37
N LEU A 9 -40.01 -26.37 4.77
CA LEU A 9 -39.49 -25.00 4.56
C LEU A 9 -38.59 -24.52 5.70
N PHE A 10 -38.45 -25.28 6.78
CA PHE A 10 -37.62 -24.92 7.93
C PHE A 10 -36.20 -25.53 7.94
N ILE A 11 -35.82 -26.31 6.92
CA ILE A 11 -34.48 -26.92 6.83
C ILE A 11 -33.58 -26.21 5.78
N GLY A 12 -34.12 -25.29 4.98
CA GLY A 12 -33.37 -24.61 3.89
C GLY A 12 -32.86 -23.20 4.20
N GLY A 13 -33.00 -22.70 5.44
CA GLY A 13 -32.90 -21.27 5.75
C GLY A 13 -31.75 -20.87 6.69
N PHE A 14 -30.69 -21.66 6.78
CA PHE A 14 -29.55 -21.35 7.65
C PHE A 14 -28.20 -21.62 6.97
N LEU A 15 -28.08 -21.28 5.68
CA LEU A 15 -26.77 -21.00 5.09
C LEU A 15 -26.39 -19.59 5.53
N MET A 16 -25.71 -19.54 6.68
CA MET A 16 -25.07 -18.34 7.20
C MET A 16 -24.32 -17.63 6.06
N LEU A 17 -24.75 -16.41 5.77
CA LEU A 17 -23.96 -15.41 5.08
C LEU A 17 -22.76 -15.07 5.98
N PHE A 18 -21.76 -15.95 6.00
CA PHE A 18 -20.41 -15.52 6.32
C PHE A 18 -19.97 -14.68 5.12
N GLN A 19 -20.26 -13.38 5.16
CA GLN A 19 -19.53 -12.43 4.33
C GLN A 19 -18.08 -12.49 4.81
N LEU A 20 -17.29 -13.34 4.15
CA LEU A 20 -15.84 -13.23 4.23
C LEU A 20 -15.53 -11.83 3.71
N SER A 21 -15.04 -10.95 4.58
CA SER A 21 -14.42 -9.71 4.15
C SER A 21 -13.36 -10.08 3.13
N ALA A 22 -13.61 -9.77 1.86
CA ALA A 22 -12.60 -9.88 0.82
C ALA A 22 -11.59 -8.78 1.14
N HIS A 23 -10.52 -9.13 1.84
CA HIS A 23 -9.44 -8.22 2.19
C HIS A 23 -8.86 -7.73 0.87
N SER A 24 -8.95 -6.42 0.64
CA SER A 24 -8.28 -5.83 -0.50
C SER A 24 -6.77 -5.85 -0.26
N HIS A 25 -5.99 -5.92 -1.32
CA HIS A 25 -4.56 -6.09 -1.22
C HIS A 25 -3.90 -5.44 -2.44
N GLY A 26 -2.87 -4.64 -2.20
CA GLY A 26 -2.15 -3.96 -3.26
C GLY A 26 -0.95 -3.18 -2.77
N LEU A 27 -0.13 -2.79 -3.72
CA LEU A 27 1.11 -2.03 -3.51
C LEU A 27 1.47 -1.27 -4.78
N ILE A 28 2.36 -0.30 -4.68
CA ILE A 28 2.87 0.40 -5.86
C ILE A 28 4.01 -0.41 -6.49
N GLU A 29 3.82 -0.80 -7.75
CA GLU A 29 4.81 -1.49 -8.56
C GLU A 29 5.79 -0.54 -9.25
N LYS A 30 5.30 0.61 -9.71
CA LYS A 30 6.09 1.61 -10.41
C LYS A 30 5.71 3.00 -9.89
N PRO A 31 6.67 3.89 -9.60
CA PRO A 31 8.03 3.54 -9.18
C PRO A 31 8.01 2.45 -8.09
N MET A 32 9.08 1.66 -7.96
CA MET A 32 9.08 0.54 -7.01
C MET A 32 8.96 1.08 -5.58
N SER A 33 7.91 0.66 -4.88
CA SER A 33 7.73 0.96 -3.46
C SER A 33 8.66 0.14 -2.57
N ARG A 34 8.72 0.48 -1.28
CA ARG A 34 9.38 -0.33 -0.25
C ARG A 34 8.85 -1.76 -0.23
N GLU A 35 7.53 -1.93 -0.34
CA GLU A 35 6.87 -3.24 -0.43
C GLU A 35 7.31 -4.00 -1.69
N TYR A 36 7.50 -3.29 -2.81
CA TYR A 36 7.87 -3.93 -4.05
C TYR A 36 9.36 -4.34 -4.07
N PHE A 37 10.27 -3.46 -3.63
CA PHE A 37 11.69 -3.77 -3.48
C PHE A 37 11.91 -4.89 -2.44
N CYS A 38 11.38 -4.69 -1.23
CA CYS A 38 11.65 -5.50 -0.05
C CYS A 38 10.37 -6.21 0.42
N GLY A 39 9.80 -7.02 -0.45
CA GLY A 39 8.59 -7.78 -0.16
C GLY A 39 8.14 -8.59 -1.36
N LYS A 40 7.80 -7.93 -2.47
CA LYS A 40 7.51 -8.62 -3.73
C LYS A 40 8.77 -9.20 -4.38
N THR A 41 9.84 -8.40 -4.45
CA THR A 41 11.08 -8.78 -5.16
C THR A 41 12.06 -9.45 -4.21
N THR A 42 12.35 -8.82 -3.08
CA THR A 42 13.30 -9.32 -2.08
C THR A 42 12.57 -9.83 -0.83
N GLN A 43 12.66 -11.13 -0.61
CA GLN A 43 11.98 -11.87 0.45
C GLN A 43 12.95 -12.62 1.37
N PRO A 44 12.51 -13.02 2.59
CA PRO A 44 13.38 -13.69 3.56
C PRO A 44 14.12 -14.92 3.04
N HIS A 45 13.49 -15.76 2.22
CA HIS A 45 14.16 -16.96 1.68
C HIS A 45 15.42 -16.63 0.86
N HIS A 46 15.57 -15.42 0.32
CA HIS A 46 16.75 -15.05 -0.46
C HIS A 46 18.04 -14.92 0.38
N ILE A 47 17.95 -14.87 1.71
CA ILE A 47 19.15 -14.85 2.56
C ILE A 47 19.63 -16.27 2.94
N GLU A 48 18.90 -17.31 2.53
CA GLU A 48 19.31 -18.70 2.73
C GLU A 48 20.61 -19.01 1.95
N PRO A 49 21.49 -19.87 2.48
CA PRO A 49 22.73 -20.25 1.80
C PRO A 49 22.48 -20.77 0.38
N GLY A 50 23.16 -20.18 -0.60
CA GLY A 50 23.07 -20.55 -2.02
C GLY A 50 22.05 -19.73 -2.83
N ASN A 51 21.20 -18.94 -2.17
CA ASN A 51 20.28 -18.03 -2.85
C ASN A 51 20.93 -16.67 -3.17
N LYS A 52 20.41 -16.00 -4.20
CA LYS A 52 20.81 -14.64 -4.57
C LYS A 52 19.85 -13.64 -3.93
N LEU A 53 20.39 -12.67 -3.19
CA LEU A 53 19.61 -11.54 -2.69
C LEU A 53 19.45 -10.48 -3.80
N PRO A 54 18.22 -10.14 -4.23
CA PRO A 54 18.04 -9.19 -5.34
C PRO A 54 18.46 -7.76 -4.97
N TYR A 55 18.09 -7.30 -3.78
CA TYR A 55 18.46 -5.99 -3.23
C TYR A 55 19.07 -6.16 -1.83
N GLU A 56 20.36 -5.84 -1.71
CA GLU A 56 21.13 -6.05 -0.47
C GLU A 56 20.65 -5.11 0.65
N GLU A 57 20.21 -3.92 0.27
CA GLU A 57 19.63 -2.89 1.12
C GLU A 57 18.39 -3.39 1.88
N CYS A 58 17.66 -4.38 1.35
CA CYS A 58 16.50 -4.97 2.03
C CYS A 58 16.90 -5.91 3.16
N ARG A 59 18.16 -6.39 3.23
CA ARG A 59 18.59 -7.41 4.21
C ARG A 59 18.18 -7.10 5.65
N PRO A 60 18.30 -5.86 6.17
CA PRO A 60 18.01 -5.60 7.57
C PRO A 60 16.56 -5.88 7.98
N ILE A 61 15.58 -5.84 7.07
CA ILE A 61 14.17 -6.13 7.39
C ILE A 61 13.80 -7.61 7.21
N LEU A 62 14.70 -8.42 6.62
CA LEU A 62 14.45 -9.85 6.35
C LEU A 62 14.71 -10.75 7.56
N THR A 63 15.36 -10.22 8.59
CA THR A 63 15.66 -10.90 9.83
C THR A 63 15.11 -10.12 11.01
N LYS A 64 14.60 -10.81 12.02
CA LYS A 64 14.24 -10.23 13.31
C LYS A 64 15.50 -10.04 14.16
N GLU A 65 15.34 -9.30 15.27
CA GLU A 65 16.44 -9.06 16.23
C GLU A 65 17.03 -10.36 16.82
N ASP A 66 16.22 -11.41 16.94
CA ASP A 66 16.65 -12.74 17.42
C ASP A 66 17.37 -13.58 16.35
N GLY A 67 17.57 -13.03 15.15
CA GLY A 67 18.21 -13.69 14.01
C GLY A 67 17.29 -14.63 13.21
N SER A 68 16.03 -14.79 13.61
CA SER A 68 15.06 -15.57 12.83
C SER A 68 14.56 -14.82 11.59
N TYR A 69 14.01 -15.53 10.61
CA TYR A 69 13.42 -14.92 9.43
C TYR A 69 12.22 -14.05 9.78
N ASN A 70 12.19 -12.85 9.20
CA ASN A 70 11.04 -11.97 9.33
C ASN A 70 9.96 -12.31 8.29
N ASN A 71 9.11 -13.28 8.62
CA ASN A 71 8.02 -13.71 7.73
C ASN A 71 6.93 -12.63 7.49
N GLU A 72 6.94 -11.53 8.23
CA GLU A 72 6.01 -10.40 8.04
C GLU A 72 6.23 -9.72 6.67
N VAL A 73 7.43 -9.82 6.11
CA VAL A 73 7.77 -9.30 4.78
C VAL A 73 6.95 -9.96 3.66
N TYR A 74 6.42 -11.17 3.87
CA TYR A 74 5.52 -11.81 2.91
C TYR A 74 4.13 -11.17 2.85
N GLN A 75 3.80 -10.26 3.77
CA GLN A 75 2.53 -9.51 3.81
C GLN A 75 2.63 -8.17 3.04
N PHE A 76 3.51 -8.09 2.03
CA PHE A 76 3.81 -6.86 1.27
C PHE A 76 2.62 -6.25 0.52
N MET A 77 1.57 -7.04 0.30
CA MET A 77 0.33 -6.59 -0.33
C MET A 77 -0.72 -6.12 0.69
N SER A 78 -0.45 -6.25 1.99
CA SER A 78 -1.42 -6.15 3.08
C SER A 78 -1.15 -4.97 4.03
N VAL A 79 -0.48 -3.92 3.57
CA VAL A 79 -0.32 -2.69 4.36
C VAL A 79 -1.60 -1.86 4.25
N LEU A 80 -2.58 -2.21 5.09
CA LEU A 80 -3.94 -1.65 5.03
C LEU A 80 -4.52 -1.26 6.38
N SER A 81 -5.51 -0.36 6.33
CA SER A 81 -6.34 0.04 7.47
C SER A 81 -7.78 0.38 7.04
N HIS A 82 -8.72 0.37 7.97
CA HIS A 82 -10.11 0.81 7.77
C HIS A 82 -10.32 2.21 8.36
N THR A 83 -9.91 3.22 7.59
CA THR A 83 -9.94 4.64 7.99
C THR A 83 -10.06 5.56 6.78
N ARG A 84 -10.41 6.82 7.03
CA ARG A 84 -10.47 7.85 5.98
C ARG A 84 -9.10 8.40 5.55
N GLY A 85 -8.01 7.82 6.05
CA GLY A 85 -6.63 8.12 5.64
C GLY A 85 -6.10 9.41 6.25
N TYR A 86 -5.00 9.92 5.68
CA TYR A 86 -4.29 11.09 6.17
C TYR A 86 -5.20 12.31 6.41
N TYR A 87 -6.02 12.67 5.42
CA TYR A 87 -6.78 13.92 5.43
C TYR A 87 -7.88 14.03 6.49
N GLN A 88 -8.44 12.91 6.91
CA GLN A 88 -9.60 12.89 7.80
C GLN A 88 -9.29 12.20 9.12
N ASN A 89 -8.01 11.95 9.38
CA ASN A 89 -7.56 11.42 10.65
C ASN A 89 -7.01 12.57 11.52
N ALA A 90 -7.83 13.01 12.47
CA ALA A 90 -7.44 14.04 13.44
C ALA A 90 -6.22 13.63 14.29
N ASN A 91 -5.94 12.33 14.38
CA ASN A 91 -4.79 11.75 15.06
C ASN A 91 -4.10 10.75 14.14
N LEU A 92 -3.17 11.25 13.32
CA LEU A 92 -2.36 10.40 12.46
C LEU A 92 -1.64 9.29 13.27
N PRO A 93 -1.51 8.07 12.71
CA PRO A 93 -0.86 6.95 13.38
C PRO A 93 0.63 7.23 13.65
N GLN A 94 1.24 6.43 14.51
CA GLN A 94 2.65 6.62 14.83
C GLN A 94 3.56 6.30 13.62
N HIS A 95 3.26 5.21 12.92
CA HIS A 95 4.09 4.73 11.82
C HIS A 95 3.56 5.25 10.47
N VAL A 96 4.45 5.82 9.65
CA VAL A 96 4.06 6.48 8.39
C VAL A 96 3.75 5.47 7.29
N CYS A 97 4.72 4.61 6.95
CA CYS A 97 4.60 3.71 5.80
C CYS A 97 3.62 2.58 6.09
N GLY A 98 3.67 2.04 7.30
CA GLY A 98 2.73 1.02 7.77
C GLY A 98 1.36 1.57 8.14
N PHE A 99 1.22 2.88 8.39
CA PHE A 99 -0.03 3.53 8.86
C PHE A 99 -0.70 2.83 10.05
N ASP A 100 0.09 2.27 10.98
CA ASP A 100 -0.38 1.39 12.07
C ASP A 100 -1.31 0.27 11.57
N SER A 101 -0.99 -0.31 10.42
CA SER A 101 -1.84 -1.27 9.71
C SER A 101 -2.32 -2.42 10.59
N GLU A 102 -3.57 -2.82 10.35
CA GLU A 102 -4.27 -3.89 11.06
C GLU A 102 -3.57 -5.25 10.89
N THR A 103 -2.91 -5.48 9.75
CA THR A 103 -2.07 -6.66 9.47
C THR A 103 -0.97 -6.83 10.52
N PHE A 104 -0.38 -5.71 10.96
CA PHE A 104 0.69 -5.68 11.95
C PHE A 104 0.18 -5.31 13.36
N LYS A 105 -1.14 -5.34 13.56
CA LYS A 105 -1.80 -5.08 14.85
C LYS A 105 -1.42 -3.71 15.43
N GLY A 106 -1.30 -2.70 14.58
CA GLY A 106 -0.91 -1.34 14.98
C GLY A 106 0.57 -1.15 15.34
N LYS A 107 1.40 -2.18 15.16
CA LYS A 107 2.86 -2.08 15.34
C LYS A 107 3.51 -1.59 14.05
N ALA A 108 4.78 -1.18 14.15
CA ALA A 108 5.63 -0.91 12.99
C ALA A 108 5.59 -2.10 12.02
N SER A 109 5.32 -1.82 10.76
CA SER A 109 5.50 -2.79 9.68
C SER A 109 6.99 -2.95 9.36
N PRO A 110 7.41 -4.00 8.63
CA PRO A 110 8.78 -4.08 8.11
C PRO A 110 9.20 -2.84 7.31
N TRP A 111 8.24 -2.15 6.66
CA TRP A 111 8.51 -0.98 5.81
C TRP A 111 8.58 0.34 6.57
N ASP A 112 8.38 0.33 7.89
CA ASP A 112 8.66 1.46 8.78
C ASP A 112 10.09 1.46 9.33
N ALA A 113 10.89 0.42 9.03
CA ALA A 113 12.25 0.31 9.51
C ALA A 113 13.13 1.50 9.07
N ALA A 114 13.98 1.96 9.99
CA ALA A 114 15.02 2.92 9.69
C ALA A 114 16.22 2.18 9.11
N ILE A 115 16.31 2.15 7.78
CA ILE A 115 17.38 1.51 7.01
C ILE A 115 17.70 2.35 5.78
N ASP A 116 18.80 2.03 5.09
CA ASP A 116 19.19 2.68 3.84
C ASP A 116 18.39 2.09 2.66
N TRP A 117 17.13 2.53 2.50
CA TRP A 117 16.18 1.94 1.55
C TRP A 117 16.64 2.05 0.08
N PRO A 118 16.36 1.04 -0.78
CA PRO A 118 16.51 1.18 -2.23
C PRO A 118 15.74 2.38 -2.76
N THR A 119 16.32 3.12 -3.71
CA THR A 119 15.75 4.37 -4.23
C THR A 119 15.46 4.32 -5.73
N ASN A 120 14.35 4.92 -6.13
CA ASN A 120 14.05 5.23 -7.53
C ASN A 120 14.78 6.51 -7.93
N LYS A 121 15.48 6.51 -9.07
CA LYS A 121 16.27 7.66 -9.53
C LYS A 121 15.49 8.55 -10.50
N GLY A 122 15.72 9.86 -10.45
CA GLY A 122 15.21 10.81 -11.45
C GLY A 122 13.69 11.04 -11.40
N MET A 123 13.11 10.89 -10.21
CA MET A 123 11.68 11.06 -9.95
C MET A 123 11.34 12.54 -9.75
N ASN A 124 11.19 13.28 -10.84
CA ASN A 124 10.76 14.69 -10.86
C ASN A 124 9.76 14.91 -12.00
N ASN A 125 8.93 15.96 -11.90
CA ASN A 125 7.94 16.33 -12.93
C ASN A 125 6.96 15.18 -13.22
N ALA A 126 6.43 15.07 -14.44
CA ALA A 126 5.45 14.06 -14.79
C ALA A 126 6.03 12.63 -14.64
N GLN A 127 5.50 11.86 -13.71
CA GLN A 127 5.88 10.47 -13.43
C GLN A 127 4.64 9.58 -13.37
N GLU A 128 4.77 8.36 -13.88
CA GLU A 128 3.70 7.35 -13.81
C GLU A 128 3.83 6.53 -12.53
N PHE A 129 2.72 6.42 -11.81
CA PHE A 129 2.50 5.56 -10.66
C PHE A 129 1.57 4.42 -11.05
N VAL A 130 1.97 3.19 -10.76
CA VAL A 130 1.23 1.96 -11.07
C VAL A 130 0.98 1.20 -9.78
N TRP A 131 -0.28 1.09 -9.38
CA TRP A 131 -0.69 0.20 -8.30
C TRP A 131 -0.97 -1.20 -8.85
N ASP A 132 -0.34 -2.21 -8.27
CA ASP A 132 -0.69 -3.61 -8.45
C ASP A 132 -1.80 -3.98 -7.47
N VAL A 133 -2.98 -4.29 -8.01
CA VAL A 133 -4.15 -4.70 -7.24
C VAL A 133 -4.54 -6.16 -7.52
N SER A 134 -3.62 -6.96 -8.07
CA SER A 134 -3.87 -8.36 -8.45
C SER A 134 -4.24 -9.28 -7.28
N TYR A 135 -3.92 -8.89 -6.05
CA TYR A 135 -4.22 -9.63 -4.81
C TYR A 135 -5.62 -9.34 -4.26
N GLY A 136 -6.30 -8.33 -4.80
CA GLY A 136 -7.64 -7.92 -4.46
C GLY A 136 -8.04 -6.78 -5.39
N PRO A 137 -8.62 -7.05 -6.57
CA PRO A 137 -8.87 -6.03 -7.58
C PRO A 137 -10.17 -5.28 -7.30
N HIS A 138 -10.13 -4.33 -6.38
CA HIS A 138 -11.28 -3.53 -5.93
C HIS A 138 -11.57 -2.34 -6.84
N PHE A 139 -11.71 -2.62 -8.15
CA PHE A 139 -11.96 -1.59 -9.16
C PHE A 139 -13.28 -0.85 -8.93
N SER A 140 -14.34 -1.57 -8.54
CA SER A 140 -15.71 -1.07 -8.50
C SER A 140 -16.01 -0.11 -7.36
N ASP A 141 -15.21 -0.12 -6.30
CA ASP A 141 -15.41 0.67 -5.09
C ASP A 141 -14.13 1.42 -4.65
N THR A 142 -13.13 1.51 -5.54
CA THR A 142 -12.04 2.47 -5.38
C THR A 142 -12.60 3.89 -5.47
N GLU A 143 -12.28 4.71 -4.48
CA GLU A 143 -12.74 6.11 -4.38
C GLU A 143 -11.65 7.08 -4.83
N HIS A 144 -10.41 6.91 -4.38
CA HIS A 144 -9.32 7.84 -4.70
C HIS A 144 -7.92 7.26 -4.51
N PHE A 145 -6.96 7.93 -5.15
CA PHE A 145 -5.51 7.78 -4.95
C PHE A 145 -4.93 9.13 -4.53
N ARG A 146 -4.02 9.13 -3.55
CA ARG A 146 -3.39 10.35 -3.03
C ARG A 146 -1.91 10.15 -2.77
N TYR A 147 -1.12 11.21 -2.96
CA TYR A 147 0.33 11.17 -2.85
C TYR A 147 0.88 12.41 -2.15
N TRP A 148 1.63 12.19 -1.07
CA TRP A 148 2.38 13.21 -0.35
C TRP A 148 3.87 12.96 -0.55
N ILE A 149 4.68 14.00 -0.41
CA ILE A 149 6.14 13.88 -0.48
C ILE A 149 6.76 14.58 0.73
N THR A 150 7.93 14.14 1.15
CA THR A 150 8.70 14.86 2.18
C THR A 150 8.98 16.31 1.74
N LYS A 151 9.07 17.20 2.74
CA LYS A 151 9.36 18.63 2.55
C LYS A 151 10.69 18.84 1.83
N SER A 152 10.84 19.98 1.16
CA SER A 152 12.06 20.27 0.39
C SER A 152 13.34 20.32 1.23
N ASP A 153 13.24 20.63 2.52
CA ASP A 153 14.35 20.70 3.47
C ASP A 153 14.59 19.38 4.24
N TYR A 154 13.76 18.35 3.99
CA TYR A 154 13.90 17.04 4.61
C TYR A 154 15.31 16.47 4.40
N GLN A 155 15.89 15.95 5.48
CA GLN A 155 17.18 15.26 5.48
C GLN A 155 16.98 13.82 5.88
N PHE A 156 17.13 12.90 4.93
CA PHE A 156 17.00 11.48 5.20
C PHE A 156 18.02 11.01 6.26
N ASN A 157 17.52 10.28 7.25
CA ASN A 157 18.33 9.64 8.27
C ASN A 157 17.98 8.16 8.35
N LYS A 158 18.90 7.30 7.91
CA LYS A 158 18.73 5.84 7.94
C LYS A 158 18.65 5.22 9.33
N ASN A 159 18.80 6.00 10.40
CA ASN A 159 18.68 5.53 11.78
C ASN A 159 17.42 6.07 12.49
N GLU A 160 16.59 6.84 11.80
CA GLU A 160 15.33 7.35 12.34
C GLU A 160 14.14 6.96 11.45
N PRO A 161 13.05 6.45 12.03
CA PRO A 161 11.80 6.25 11.30
C PRO A 161 11.21 7.58 10.82
N LEU A 162 10.48 7.52 9.70
CA LEU A 162 9.71 8.65 9.17
C LEU A 162 8.66 9.13 10.17
N LYS A 163 8.40 10.44 10.16
CA LYS A 163 7.34 11.10 10.94
C LYS A 163 6.47 11.91 10.01
N TRP A 164 5.19 12.08 10.33
CA TRP A 164 4.28 12.93 9.54
C TRP A 164 4.74 14.39 9.43
N SER A 165 5.53 14.87 10.40
CA SER A 165 6.16 16.19 10.35
C SER A 165 7.16 16.37 9.20
N ASP A 166 7.65 15.26 8.62
CA ASP A 166 8.62 15.25 7.53
C ASP A 166 7.97 15.53 6.17
N PHE A 167 6.63 15.38 6.08
CA PHE A 167 5.84 15.49 4.86
C PHE A 167 5.21 16.86 4.66
N GLU A 168 5.01 17.23 3.40
CA GLU A 168 4.08 18.30 3.03
C GLU A 168 2.68 17.98 3.58
N THR A 169 1.95 18.99 4.03
CA THR A 169 0.61 18.78 4.62
C THR A 169 -0.45 18.48 3.56
N GLU A 170 -0.22 18.93 2.33
CA GLU A 170 -1.09 18.67 1.18
C GLU A 170 -0.43 17.66 0.23
N PRO A 171 -1.21 16.76 -0.38
CA PRO A 171 -0.73 15.88 -1.42
C PRO A 171 -0.39 16.70 -2.65
N PHE A 172 0.68 16.30 -3.34
CA PHE A 172 1.03 16.89 -4.63
C PHE A 172 0.19 16.30 -5.78
N CYS A 173 -0.48 15.18 -5.54
CA CYS A 173 -1.31 14.50 -6.52
C CYS A 173 -2.50 13.80 -5.84
N GLU A 174 -3.70 14.02 -6.37
CA GLU A 174 -4.93 13.35 -5.95
C GLU A 174 -5.82 13.09 -7.17
N TYR A 175 -6.35 11.87 -7.27
CA TYR A 175 -7.33 11.49 -8.29
C TYR A 175 -8.46 10.69 -7.67
N GLY A 176 -9.70 11.05 -8.02
CA GLY A 176 -10.87 10.21 -7.78
C GLY A 176 -11.04 9.15 -8.87
N TRP A 177 -11.72 8.05 -8.54
CA TRP A 177 -12.09 7.01 -9.49
C TRP A 177 -13.60 6.72 -9.44
N ASP A 178 -14.21 6.53 -10.61
CA ASP A 178 -15.58 6.02 -10.75
C ASP A 178 -15.56 4.93 -11.83
N ASP A 179 -15.68 3.68 -11.42
CA ASP A 179 -15.65 2.54 -12.35
C ASP A 179 -16.84 2.50 -13.31
N LYS A 180 -17.95 3.16 -12.95
CA LYS A 180 -19.14 3.25 -13.81
C LYS A 180 -18.96 4.30 -14.91
N ASN A 181 -18.17 5.34 -14.62
CA ASN A 181 -17.87 6.43 -15.55
C ASN A 181 -16.35 6.70 -15.55
N PRO A 182 -15.53 5.75 -16.02
CA PRO A 182 -14.08 5.87 -15.91
C PRO A 182 -13.57 7.08 -16.68
N SER A 183 -12.48 7.68 -16.18
CA SER A 183 -11.78 8.77 -16.88
C SER A 183 -11.51 8.37 -18.33
N GLN A 184 -11.85 9.27 -19.25
CA GLN A 184 -11.57 9.07 -20.67
C GLN A 184 -10.14 9.49 -21.03
N ASP A 185 -9.47 10.24 -20.16
CA ASP A 185 -8.08 10.62 -20.34
C ASP A 185 -7.14 9.63 -19.67
N LYS A 186 -6.62 8.69 -20.48
CA LYS A 186 -5.64 7.70 -20.02
C LYS A 186 -4.26 8.28 -19.71
N ASN A 187 -4.03 9.57 -19.95
CA ASN A 187 -2.79 10.22 -19.55
C ASN A 187 -2.82 10.68 -18.08
N THR A 188 -3.98 10.71 -17.43
CA THR A 188 -4.12 11.13 -16.02
C THR A 188 -4.34 9.94 -15.09
N ILE A 189 -5.48 9.26 -15.21
CA ILE A 189 -5.80 8.05 -14.44
C ILE A 189 -6.55 7.05 -15.32
N TRP A 190 -6.17 5.77 -15.25
CA TRP A 190 -6.90 4.69 -15.89
C TRP A 190 -6.67 3.34 -15.21
N ALA A 191 -7.58 2.40 -15.44
CA ALA A 191 -7.52 1.04 -14.91
C ALA A 191 -7.18 0.03 -16.02
N ASP A 192 -6.09 -0.72 -15.84
CA ASP A 192 -5.79 -1.91 -16.62
C ASP A 192 -6.41 -3.14 -15.94
N LYS A 193 -7.70 -3.37 -16.21
CA LYS A 193 -8.41 -4.51 -15.64
C LYS A 193 -7.87 -5.86 -16.12
N ALA A 194 -7.20 -5.92 -17.26
CA ALA A 194 -6.64 -7.17 -17.78
C ALA A 194 -5.41 -7.60 -16.95
N ASN A 195 -4.62 -6.62 -16.49
CA ASN A 195 -3.42 -6.86 -15.69
C ASN A 195 -3.59 -6.54 -14.20
N ASN A 196 -4.81 -6.22 -13.77
CA ASN A 196 -5.15 -5.80 -12.41
C ASN A 196 -4.28 -4.62 -11.91
N LYS A 197 -4.20 -3.55 -12.71
CA LYS A 197 -3.44 -2.34 -12.37
C LYS A 197 -4.29 -1.08 -12.40
N PHE A 198 -3.91 -0.10 -11.60
CA PHE A 198 -4.28 1.30 -11.76
C PHE A 198 -3.05 2.12 -12.13
N HIS A 199 -3.21 3.01 -13.09
CA HIS A 199 -2.16 3.89 -13.60
C HIS A 199 -2.55 5.34 -13.34
N MET A 200 -1.63 6.12 -12.78
CA MET A 200 -1.79 7.54 -12.51
C MET A 200 -0.55 8.29 -12.97
N THR A 201 -0.71 9.40 -13.68
CA THR A 201 0.40 10.32 -13.95
C THR A 201 0.32 11.50 -12.99
N CYS A 202 1.37 11.70 -12.20
CA CYS A 202 1.45 12.79 -11.22
C CYS A 202 2.65 13.69 -11.53
N ASN A 203 2.50 14.99 -11.31
CA ASN A 203 3.62 15.94 -11.38
C ASN A 203 4.36 15.95 -10.04
N VAL A 204 5.41 15.15 -9.91
CA VAL A 204 6.23 15.04 -8.70
C VAL A 204 7.00 16.35 -8.49
N PRO A 205 6.87 17.01 -7.33
CA PRO A 205 7.63 18.21 -7.02
C PRO A 205 9.14 17.95 -7.11
N GLU A 206 9.88 18.91 -7.64
CA GLU A 206 11.34 18.79 -7.67
C GLU A 206 11.92 18.73 -6.25
N ARG A 207 12.83 17.77 -6.07
CA ARG A 207 13.54 17.50 -4.83
C ARG A 207 15.00 17.14 -5.13
N THR A 208 15.88 17.35 -4.16
CA THR A 208 17.32 17.03 -4.27
C THR A 208 17.73 16.16 -3.10
N GLY A 209 18.45 15.08 -3.36
CA GLY A 209 18.79 14.09 -2.36
C GLY A 209 17.70 13.04 -2.18
N HIS A 210 17.70 12.39 -1.01
CA HIS A 210 16.78 11.29 -0.69
C HIS A 210 15.48 11.83 -0.10
N HIS A 211 14.37 11.60 -0.80
CA HIS A 211 13.03 11.93 -0.34
C HIS A 211 12.14 10.68 -0.32
N VAL A 212 10.99 10.79 0.32
CA VAL A 212 10.02 9.70 0.40
C VAL A 212 8.67 10.23 -0.06
N ILE A 213 8.03 9.48 -0.95
CA ILE A 213 6.63 9.68 -1.33
C ILE A 213 5.81 8.69 -0.51
N TYR A 214 4.80 9.20 0.18
CA TYR A 214 3.77 8.42 0.85
C TYR A 214 2.52 8.41 -0.04
N ALA A 215 1.96 7.23 -0.28
CA ALA A 215 0.82 7.07 -1.17
C ALA A 215 -0.31 6.29 -0.51
N GLU A 216 -1.54 6.67 -0.85
CA GLU A 216 -2.76 5.98 -0.46
C GLU A 216 -3.56 5.53 -1.67
N TRP A 217 -4.13 4.33 -1.58
CA TRP A 217 -5.24 3.87 -2.41
C TRP A 217 -6.43 3.59 -1.49
N GLY A 218 -7.52 4.37 -1.64
CA GLY A 218 -8.69 4.30 -0.78
C GLY A 218 -9.92 3.73 -1.47
N ARG A 219 -10.62 2.81 -0.79
CA ARG A 219 -11.97 2.37 -1.12
C ARG A 219 -13.01 3.31 -0.50
N ASP A 220 -14.23 3.20 -1.01
CA ASP A 220 -15.35 4.05 -0.61
C ASP A 220 -15.78 3.87 0.86
N GLN A 221 -16.76 4.65 1.27
CA GLN A 221 -17.24 4.72 2.65
C GLN A 221 -17.89 3.43 3.17
N SER A 222 -18.20 2.46 2.30
CA SER A 222 -18.78 1.19 2.72
C SER A 222 -17.80 0.35 3.54
N THR A 223 -16.50 0.49 3.28
CA THR A 223 -15.43 -0.17 4.03
C THR A 223 -14.49 0.83 4.69
N ASN A 224 -14.24 1.98 4.05
CA ASN A 224 -13.12 2.86 4.36
C ASN A 224 -11.75 2.15 4.32
N GLU A 225 -11.66 1.01 3.64
CA GLU A 225 -10.41 0.26 3.53
C GLU A 225 -9.41 1.05 2.66
N ARG A 226 -8.15 1.05 3.07
CA ARG A 226 -7.11 1.88 2.47
C ARG A 226 -5.78 1.17 2.50
N PHE A 227 -5.03 1.31 1.41
CA PHE A 227 -3.68 0.80 1.26
C PHE A 227 -2.70 1.93 1.38
N HIS A 228 -1.55 1.61 1.97
CA HIS A 228 -0.48 2.56 2.21
C HIS A 228 0.80 2.02 1.59
N SER A 229 1.56 2.90 0.95
CA SER A 229 2.83 2.51 0.35
C SER A 229 3.81 3.67 0.37
N CYS A 230 5.05 3.38 0.73
CA CYS A 230 6.16 4.34 0.70
C CYS A 230 7.07 4.07 -0.48
N ILE A 231 7.53 5.14 -1.13
CA ILE A 231 8.46 5.08 -2.26
C ILE A 231 9.63 6.00 -1.94
N ASP A 232 10.82 5.42 -1.82
CA ASP A 232 12.04 6.20 -1.67
C ASP A 232 12.55 6.64 -3.05
N VAL A 233 12.91 7.92 -3.14
CA VAL A 233 13.39 8.57 -4.36
C VAL A 233 14.72 9.28 -4.09
N ALA A 234 15.62 9.24 -5.08
CA ALA A 234 16.90 9.93 -4.99
C ALA A 234 17.18 10.70 -6.29
N ASN A 235 17.23 12.02 -6.16
CA ASN A 235 17.37 12.98 -7.25
C ASN A 235 18.62 13.85 -7.11
#